data_AF-K5XDY3-F1
#
_entry.id   AF-K5XDY3-F1
#
_cell.length_a   1.000
_cell.length_b   1.000
_cell.length_c   1.000
_cell.angle_alpha   90.00
_cell.angle_beta   90.00
_cell.angle_gamma   90.00
#
_symmetry.space_group_name_H-M   'P 1'
#
loop_
_entity.id
_entity.type
_entity.pdbx_description
1 polymer ?
#
loop_
_entity_poly.entity_id
_entity_poly.type
_entity_poly.pdbx_seq_one_letter_code
_entity_poly.pdbx_strand_id
1 'polypeptide(L)'
;MSASEKKRQNMGKLSFGLLGLSLGLGIFYMGREWEEDELQAKKLKLEHAPQGRWNRTKERVGNLFDVFNKPAWSELLPPPYPPPHQKPYTLLISIDDLLVTSTWDRQHGWRTAKRPGVDYFLAYISQFYEVVIFTSQNYYTALPILDKLDKYNFFIAHRLFRESTRSINGTVVKDLSYLNRDLSKVVALDTSASHYMTHPENSIILPKWDGDPTDRGLVALIPFLESIAIYKPADVRPILDAYRGKDIPVEYGKKEAEAKAQHIEEWKKKSHHVSSSNFSSIFGLSQNPTPRGQPPPTYLEQKRMEAQRLYVEEQKYIEGNRETLDKLVEQEQQAMMSQGPASLFEMLVPKPPPTSSENPEAKLDAESQDPAKKA
;
A
#
# COMPACT_ATOMS: atom_id res chain seq x y z
N MET A 1 39.68 25.18 -46.08
CA MET A 1 39.86 24.74 -44.67
C MET A 1 41.21 25.20 -44.17
N SER A 2 41.23 26.01 -43.11
CA SER A 2 42.45 26.49 -42.45
C SER A 2 43.23 25.33 -41.82
N ALA A 3 44.54 25.47 -41.62
CA ALA A 3 45.38 24.43 -40.99
C ALA A 3 44.88 24.06 -39.58
N SER A 4 44.30 25.02 -38.87
CA SER A 4 43.65 24.82 -37.57
C SER A 4 42.39 23.95 -37.67
N GLU A 5 41.59 24.10 -38.73
CA GLU A 5 40.38 23.30 -38.97
C GLU A 5 40.73 21.86 -39.33
N LYS A 6 41.76 21.63 -40.16
CA LYS A 6 42.26 20.28 -40.46
C LYS A 6 42.77 19.57 -39.20
N LYS A 7 43.48 20.29 -38.33
CA LYS A 7 43.94 19.77 -37.03
C LYS A 7 42.76 19.40 -36.11
N ARG A 8 41.74 20.27 -36.01
CA ARG A 8 40.51 19.99 -35.24
C ARG A 8 39.73 18.80 -35.81
N GLN A 9 39.64 18.68 -37.13
CA GLN A 9 38.96 17.57 -37.78
C GLN A 9 39.69 16.24 -37.55
N ASN A 10 41.02 16.23 -37.65
CA ASN A 10 41.82 15.03 -37.38
C ASN A 10 41.79 14.64 -35.90
N MET A 11 41.81 15.63 -34.99
CA MET A 11 41.64 15.41 -33.56
C MET A 11 40.24 14.86 -33.26
N GLY A 12 39.18 15.40 -33.88
CA GLY A 12 37.83 14.87 -33.77
C GLY A 12 37.74 13.41 -34.24
N LYS A 13 38.30 13.09 -35.41
CA LYS A 13 38.36 11.70 -35.93
C LYS A 13 39.11 10.77 -34.97
N LEU A 14 40.23 11.21 -34.40
CA LEU A 14 40.99 10.44 -33.41
C LEU A 14 40.16 10.22 -32.12
N SER A 15 39.52 11.26 -31.61
CA SER A 15 38.64 11.17 -30.43
C SER A 15 37.46 10.23 -30.66
N PHE A 16 36.79 10.30 -31.82
CA PHE A 16 35.73 9.35 -32.18
C PHE A 16 36.26 7.92 -32.32
N GLY A 17 37.46 7.75 -32.87
CA GLY A 17 38.13 6.45 -32.96
C GLY A 17 38.40 5.85 -31.58
N LEU A 18 38.96 6.64 -30.65
CA LEU A 18 39.21 6.23 -29.27
C LEU A 18 37.92 5.93 -28.50
N LEU A 19 36.87 6.73 -28.69
CA LEU A 19 35.55 6.49 -28.11
C LEU A 19 34.96 5.16 -28.61
N GLY A 20 35.03 4.90 -29.92
CA GLY A 20 34.55 3.64 -30.50
C GLY A 20 35.33 2.42 -30.00
N LEU A 21 36.65 2.55 -29.85
CA LEU A 21 37.51 1.49 -29.30
C LEU A 21 37.16 1.21 -27.82
N SER A 22 36.98 2.26 -27.02
CA SER A 22 36.55 2.16 -25.62
C SER A 22 35.17 1.50 -25.48
N LEU A 23 34.19 1.93 -26.29
CA LEU A 23 32.86 1.31 -26.32
C LEU A 23 32.92 -0.16 -26.76
N GLY A 24 33.73 -0.50 -27.76
CA GLY A 24 33.92 -1.87 -28.21
C GLY A 24 34.53 -2.78 -27.14
N LEU A 25 35.57 -2.29 -26.44
CA LEU A 25 36.16 -2.99 -25.29
C LEU A 25 35.17 -3.13 -24.13
N GLY A 26 34.35 -2.11 -23.87
CA GLY A 26 33.27 -2.15 -22.88
C GLY A 26 32.22 -3.21 -23.20
N ILE A 27 31.72 -3.25 -24.44
CA ILE A 27 30.74 -4.26 -24.92
C ILE A 27 31.33 -5.68 -24.82
N PHE A 28 32.63 -5.83 -25.14
CA PHE A 28 33.33 -7.11 -25.01
C PHE A 28 33.46 -7.55 -23.55
N TYR A 29 33.82 -6.63 -22.65
CA TYR A 29 33.90 -6.87 -21.21
C TYR A 29 32.53 -7.25 -20.61
N MET A 30 31.45 -6.62 -21.08
CA MET A 30 30.06 -6.95 -20.72
C MET A 30 29.64 -8.37 -21.14
N GLY A 31 30.42 -9.05 -21.99
CA GLY A 31 30.25 -10.45 -22.36
C GLY A 31 30.94 -11.45 -21.42
N ARG A 32 31.53 -11.01 -20.29
CA ARG A 32 32.19 -11.87 -19.28
C ARG A 32 31.23 -12.88 -18.64
N GLU A 33 31.75 -13.91 -18.00
CA GLU A 33 30.94 -14.92 -17.28
C GLU A 33 30.20 -14.30 -16.09
N TRP A 34 29.16 -14.97 -15.62
CA TRP A 34 28.40 -14.52 -14.46
C TRP A 34 29.23 -14.84 -13.22
N GLU A 35 29.47 -13.84 -12.38
CA GLU A 35 30.06 -14.06 -11.06
C GLU A 35 28.97 -14.52 -10.08
N GLU A 36 29.35 -15.26 -9.05
CA GLU A 36 28.41 -15.84 -8.08
C GLU A 36 27.56 -14.76 -7.38
N ASP A 37 28.16 -13.59 -7.09
CA ASP A 37 27.47 -12.44 -6.49
C ASP A 37 26.40 -11.83 -7.42
N GLU A 38 26.68 -11.73 -8.73
CA GLU A 38 25.70 -11.25 -9.72
C GLU A 38 24.53 -12.24 -9.87
N LEU A 39 24.81 -13.53 -9.69
CA LEU A 39 23.82 -14.60 -9.77
C LEU A 39 22.87 -14.59 -8.55
N GLN A 40 23.43 -14.38 -7.36
CA GLN A 40 22.69 -14.25 -6.10
C GLN A 40 21.79 -13.00 -6.12
N ALA A 41 22.32 -11.85 -6.55
CA ALA A 41 21.57 -10.60 -6.64
C ALA A 41 20.34 -10.73 -7.58
N LYS A 42 20.44 -11.55 -8.62
CA LYS A 42 19.36 -11.80 -9.58
C LYS A 42 18.42 -12.96 -9.19
N LYS A 43 18.68 -13.68 -8.09
CA LYS A 43 17.96 -14.90 -7.72
C LYS A 43 17.90 -15.94 -8.87
N LEU A 44 18.91 -15.99 -9.74
CA LEU A 44 18.98 -16.94 -10.87
C LEU A 44 19.87 -18.13 -10.51
N LYS A 45 19.50 -19.34 -10.99
CA LYS A 45 20.40 -20.51 -10.96
C LYS A 45 21.22 -20.55 -12.25
N LEU A 46 22.43 -21.10 -12.18
CA LEU A 46 23.37 -21.22 -13.31
C LEU A 46 22.75 -21.89 -14.54
N GLU A 47 21.82 -22.81 -14.32
CA GLU A 47 21.12 -23.57 -15.37
C GLU A 47 20.14 -22.73 -16.22
N HIS A 48 19.60 -21.63 -15.67
CA HIS A 48 18.66 -20.74 -16.38
C HIS A 48 19.34 -19.48 -16.94
N ALA A 49 20.65 -19.33 -16.74
CA ALA A 49 21.40 -18.18 -17.25
C ALA A 49 21.57 -18.30 -18.79
N PRO A 50 21.37 -17.21 -19.55
CA PRO A 50 21.51 -17.28 -21.00
C PRO A 50 22.94 -17.61 -21.40
N GLN A 51 23.08 -18.72 -22.12
CA GLN A 51 24.36 -19.18 -22.62
C GLN A 51 24.79 -18.36 -23.85
N GLY A 52 26.11 -18.17 -24.00
CA GLY A 52 26.70 -17.41 -25.10
C GLY A 52 27.08 -15.97 -24.72
N ARG A 53 28.19 -15.48 -25.27
CA ARG A 53 28.73 -14.14 -24.97
C ARG A 53 27.76 -13.02 -25.35
N TRP A 54 27.14 -13.13 -26.52
CA TRP A 54 26.23 -12.11 -27.05
C TRP A 54 24.94 -11.99 -26.23
N ASN A 55 24.36 -13.11 -25.81
CA ASN A 55 23.15 -13.10 -24.99
C ASN A 55 23.41 -12.47 -23.61
N ARG A 56 24.58 -12.73 -23.01
CA ARG A 56 25.03 -12.07 -21.77
C ARG A 56 25.21 -10.57 -21.94
N THR A 57 25.90 -10.15 -23.02
CA THR A 57 26.07 -8.72 -23.32
C THR A 57 24.72 -8.04 -23.51
N LYS A 58 23.79 -8.65 -24.25
CA LYS A 58 22.44 -8.11 -24.46
C LYS A 58 21.67 -7.96 -23.15
N GLU A 59 21.73 -8.95 -22.27
CA GLU A 59 21.07 -8.89 -20.97
C GLU A 59 21.70 -7.84 -20.05
N ARG A 60 23.04 -7.74 -19.99
CA ARG A 60 23.72 -6.71 -19.18
C ARG A 60 23.47 -5.30 -19.69
N VAL A 61 23.47 -5.09 -21.01
CA VAL A 61 23.10 -3.80 -21.61
C VAL A 61 21.63 -3.49 -21.36
N GLY A 62 20.73 -4.47 -21.48
CA GLY A 62 19.32 -4.32 -21.09
C GLY A 62 19.16 -3.92 -19.63
N ASN A 63 19.90 -4.57 -18.74
CA ASN A 63 19.89 -4.27 -17.30
C ASN A 63 20.38 -2.86 -16.95
N LEU A 64 21.31 -2.29 -17.73
CA LEU A 64 21.71 -0.89 -17.54
C LEU A 64 20.52 0.06 -17.74
N PHE A 65 19.60 -0.30 -18.63
CA PHE A 65 18.36 0.43 -18.85
C PHE A 65 17.20 -0.02 -17.94
N ASP A 66 17.33 -1.19 -17.28
CA ASP A 66 16.31 -1.69 -16.34
C ASP A 66 16.17 -0.81 -15.11
N VAL A 67 17.21 -0.08 -14.69
CA VAL A 67 17.14 0.92 -13.60
C VAL A 67 16.04 1.95 -13.87
N PHE A 68 15.75 2.24 -15.15
CA PHE A 68 14.68 3.17 -15.54
C PHE A 68 13.30 2.50 -15.67
N ASN A 69 13.24 1.17 -15.73
CA ASN A 69 12.01 0.41 -16.04
C ASN A 69 11.51 -0.49 -14.90
N LYS A 70 12.36 -0.80 -13.92
CA LYS A 70 12.04 -1.56 -12.70
C LYS A 70 12.05 -0.62 -11.49
N PRO A 71 11.24 -0.88 -10.46
CA PRO A 71 11.29 -0.09 -9.23
C PRO A 71 12.67 -0.22 -8.58
N ALA A 72 13.06 0.80 -7.81
CA ALA A 72 14.37 0.86 -7.14
C ALA A 72 14.64 -0.32 -6.17
N TRP A 73 13.58 -1.00 -5.72
CA TRP A 73 13.63 -2.16 -4.82
C TRP A 73 13.00 -3.39 -5.44
N SER A 74 13.54 -4.57 -5.11
CA SER A 74 12.99 -5.87 -5.54
C SER A 74 11.64 -6.18 -4.90
N GLU A 75 11.39 -5.64 -3.72
CA GLU A 75 10.16 -5.80 -2.94
C GLU A 75 9.78 -4.40 -2.41
N LEU A 76 8.55 -3.97 -2.67
CA LEU A 76 8.05 -2.64 -2.32
C LEU A 76 7.65 -2.54 -0.85
N LEU A 77 7.19 -3.64 -0.25
CA LEU A 77 6.77 -3.69 1.14
C LEU A 77 7.67 -4.64 1.95
N PRO A 78 7.89 -4.32 3.24
CA PRO A 78 8.49 -5.27 4.17
C PRO A 78 7.63 -6.54 4.28
N PRO A 79 8.20 -7.65 4.78
CA PRO A 79 7.41 -8.85 5.06
C PRO A 79 6.25 -8.52 6.00
N PRO A 80 5.12 -9.24 5.90
CA PRO A 80 3.97 -9.01 6.76
C PRO A 80 4.33 -9.25 8.24
N TYR A 81 3.66 -8.54 9.13
CA TYR A 81 3.82 -8.74 10.57
C TYR A 81 3.50 -10.19 10.99
N PRO A 82 4.15 -10.71 12.04
CA PRO A 82 3.80 -12.01 12.58
C PRO A 82 2.37 -12.00 13.17
N PRO A 83 1.64 -13.13 13.12
CA PRO A 83 0.39 -13.29 13.86
C PRO A 83 0.62 -13.00 15.36
N PRO A 84 -0.27 -12.30 16.08
CA PRO A 84 -1.68 -12.01 15.75
C PRO A 84 -1.95 -10.63 15.11
N HIS A 85 -0.94 -9.78 14.94
CA HIS A 85 -1.13 -8.40 14.46
C HIS A 85 -1.33 -8.29 12.94
N GLN A 86 -1.09 -9.38 12.21
CA GLN A 86 -1.25 -9.43 10.76
C GLN A 86 -2.73 -9.27 10.34
N LYS A 87 -3.00 -8.32 9.44
CA LYS A 87 -4.30 -8.24 8.77
C LYS A 87 -4.40 -9.30 7.67
N PRO A 88 -5.58 -9.91 7.45
CA PRO A 88 -5.73 -11.03 6.51
C PRO A 88 -5.62 -10.61 5.04
N TYR A 89 -5.99 -9.38 4.69
CA TYR A 89 -6.03 -8.88 3.32
C TYR A 89 -5.31 -7.53 3.23
N THR A 90 -4.76 -7.24 2.04
CA THR A 90 -4.13 -5.95 1.75
C THR A 90 -5.02 -5.17 0.78
N LEU A 91 -5.34 -3.92 1.12
CA LEU A 91 -6.13 -3.01 0.30
C LEU A 91 -5.23 -1.89 -0.23
N LEU A 92 -5.02 -1.89 -1.54
CA LEU A 92 -4.30 -0.83 -2.23
C LEU A 92 -5.27 0.27 -2.63
N ILE A 93 -4.95 1.53 -2.32
CA ILE A 93 -5.83 2.66 -2.61
C ILE A 93 -5.05 3.75 -3.35
N SER A 94 -5.58 4.19 -4.48
CA SER A 94 -5.09 5.37 -5.21
C SER A 94 -5.54 6.67 -4.53
N ILE A 95 -4.74 7.74 -4.64
CA ILE A 95 -5.12 9.05 -4.08
C ILE A 95 -5.91 9.86 -5.12
N ASP A 96 -5.33 9.99 -6.31
CA ASP A 96 -5.78 10.87 -7.39
C ASP A 96 -7.18 10.51 -7.88
N ASP A 97 -8.07 11.51 -7.84
CA ASP A 97 -9.46 11.43 -8.26
C ASP A 97 -10.27 10.34 -7.51
N LEU A 98 -9.71 9.74 -6.44
CA LEU A 98 -10.36 8.70 -5.64
C LEU A 98 -10.64 9.16 -4.21
N LEU A 99 -9.60 9.56 -3.48
CA LEU A 99 -9.72 10.08 -2.11
C LEU A 99 -9.76 11.61 -2.10
N VAL A 100 -9.00 12.22 -3.01
CA VAL A 100 -8.94 13.67 -3.15
C VAL A 100 -8.95 14.03 -4.62
N THR A 101 -9.43 15.23 -4.93
CA THR A 101 -9.26 15.82 -6.26
C THR A 101 -8.48 17.12 -6.10
N SER A 102 -7.49 17.33 -6.96
CA SER A 102 -6.69 18.56 -6.95
C SER A 102 -7.01 19.37 -8.19
N THR A 103 -7.49 20.60 -7.97
CA THR A 103 -7.79 21.56 -9.02
C THR A 103 -6.76 22.68 -8.98
N TRP A 104 -6.37 23.20 -10.14
CA TRP A 104 -5.47 24.35 -10.24
C TRP A 104 -6.25 25.57 -10.71
N ASP A 105 -6.11 26.67 -9.98
CA ASP A 105 -6.64 27.97 -10.34
C ASP A 105 -5.50 29.00 -10.41
N ARG A 106 -5.61 29.97 -11.31
CA ARG A 106 -4.61 31.04 -11.47
C ARG A 106 -4.53 31.96 -10.26
N GLN A 107 -5.62 32.17 -9.55
CA GLN A 107 -5.67 33.06 -8.37
C GLN A 107 -5.16 32.37 -7.10
N HIS A 108 -5.52 31.10 -6.91
CA HIS A 108 -5.31 30.39 -5.64
C HIS A 108 -4.27 29.25 -5.75
N GLY A 109 -3.75 28.98 -6.94
CA GLY A 109 -2.85 27.86 -7.20
C GLY A 109 -3.55 26.51 -7.07
N TRP A 110 -2.80 25.51 -6.60
CA TRP A 110 -3.31 24.16 -6.36
C TRP A 110 -4.21 24.13 -5.12
N ARG A 111 -5.44 23.63 -5.30
CA ARG A 111 -6.41 23.39 -4.23
C ARG A 111 -6.84 21.93 -4.26
N THR A 112 -6.70 21.27 -3.12
CA THR A 112 -7.09 19.87 -2.97
C THR A 112 -8.38 19.79 -2.16
N ALA A 113 -9.41 19.18 -2.75
CA ALA A 113 -10.66 18.87 -2.07
C ALA A 113 -10.62 17.42 -1.57
N LYS A 114 -11.18 17.20 -0.38
CA LYS A 114 -11.31 15.86 0.23
C LYS A 114 -12.66 15.27 -0.13
N ARG A 115 -12.67 14.01 -0.58
CA ARG A 115 -13.91 13.31 -0.91
C ARG A 115 -14.76 13.07 0.36
N PRO A 116 -16.08 13.29 0.30
CA PRO A 116 -16.95 13.01 1.44
C PRO A 116 -16.80 11.56 1.93
N GLY A 117 -16.64 11.39 3.24
CA GLY A 117 -16.54 10.07 3.87
C GLY A 117 -15.16 9.40 3.81
N VAL A 118 -14.11 10.05 3.30
CA VAL A 118 -12.74 9.48 3.25
C VAL A 118 -12.20 9.15 4.64
N ASP A 119 -12.35 10.04 5.62
CA ASP A 119 -11.83 9.80 6.98
C ASP A 119 -12.49 8.56 7.59
N TYR A 120 -13.82 8.47 7.45
CA TYR A 120 -14.60 7.32 7.91
C TYR A 120 -14.19 6.04 7.18
N PHE A 121 -14.04 6.10 5.86
CA PHE A 121 -13.62 4.97 5.03
C PHE A 121 -12.27 4.43 5.49
N LEU A 122 -11.25 5.28 5.64
CA LEU A 122 -9.90 4.88 6.04
C LEU A 122 -9.89 4.31 7.46
N ALA A 123 -10.55 4.99 8.41
CA ALA A 123 -10.59 4.55 9.80
C ALA A 123 -11.37 3.24 10.00
N TYR A 124 -12.46 3.05 9.27
CA TYR A 124 -13.27 1.83 9.37
C TYR A 124 -12.61 0.64 8.67
N ILE A 125 -12.03 0.86 7.47
CA ILE A 125 -11.48 -0.24 6.67
C ILE A 125 -10.13 -0.75 7.20
N SER A 126 -9.35 0.09 7.89
CA SER A 126 -8.07 -0.28 8.52
C SER A 126 -8.22 -1.36 9.60
N GLN A 127 -9.41 -1.50 10.19
CA GLN A 127 -9.72 -2.58 11.12
C GLN A 127 -9.64 -3.96 10.45
N PHE A 128 -9.99 -4.03 9.17
CA PHE A 128 -10.11 -5.26 8.40
C PHE A 128 -8.93 -5.53 7.46
N TYR A 129 -8.38 -4.48 6.85
CA TYR A 129 -7.36 -4.56 5.81
C TYR A 129 -6.05 -3.91 6.26
N GLU A 130 -4.93 -4.43 5.75
CA GLU A 130 -3.68 -3.67 5.67
C GLU A 130 -3.86 -2.63 4.55
N VAL A 131 -4.08 -1.38 4.94
CA VAL A 131 -4.29 -0.28 3.98
C VAL A 131 -2.95 0.22 3.48
N VAL A 132 -2.74 0.12 2.17
CA VAL A 132 -1.53 0.59 1.50
C VAL A 132 -1.95 1.65 0.48
N ILE A 133 -1.47 2.88 0.65
CA ILE A 133 -1.68 3.89 -0.37
C ILE A 133 -0.70 3.63 -1.51
N PHE A 134 -1.20 3.49 -2.73
CA PHE A 134 -0.36 3.34 -3.92
C PHE A 134 -0.76 4.39 -4.94
N THR A 135 -0.06 5.52 -4.97
CA THR A 135 -0.36 6.67 -5.83
C THR A 135 0.60 6.79 -7.01
N SER A 136 0.11 7.39 -8.11
CA SER A 136 0.93 7.83 -9.25
C SER A 136 1.58 9.19 -9.03
N GLN A 137 1.24 9.91 -7.96
CA GLN A 137 1.89 11.16 -7.61
C GLN A 137 3.29 10.95 -7.02
N ASN A 138 4.17 11.92 -7.25
CA ASN A 138 5.50 11.95 -6.65
C ASN A 138 5.41 12.15 -5.12
N TYR A 139 6.41 11.66 -4.40
CA TYR A 139 6.52 11.75 -2.95
C TYR A 139 6.22 13.16 -2.40
N TYR A 140 6.86 14.19 -2.96
CA TYR A 140 6.77 15.57 -2.47
C TYR A 140 5.37 16.20 -2.59
N THR A 141 4.52 15.69 -3.49
CA THR A 141 3.16 16.21 -3.68
C THR A 141 2.15 15.46 -2.81
N ALA A 142 2.26 14.14 -2.76
CA ALA A 142 1.30 13.30 -2.06
C ALA A 142 1.52 13.24 -0.55
N LEU A 143 2.77 13.32 -0.07
CA LEU A 143 3.06 13.16 1.35
C LEU A 143 2.31 14.19 2.23
N PRO A 144 2.31 15.50 1.94
CA PRO A 144 1.59 16.48 2.76
C PRO A 144 0.07 16.29 2.74
N ILE A 145 -0.47 15.66 1.69
CA ILE A 145 -1.89 15.32 1.61
C ILE A 145 -2.19 14.14 2.55
N LEU A 146 -1.35 13.10 2.50
CA LEU A 146 -1.50 11.92 3.35
C LEU A 146 -1.32 12.24 4.83
N ASP A 147 -0.35 13.09 5.20
CA ASP A 147 -0.16 13.53 6.59
C ASP A 147 -1.37 14.31 7.14
N LYS A 148 -2.14 14.95 6.27
CA LYS A 148 -3.40 15.60 6.67
C LYS A 148 -4.57 14.64 6.77
N LEU A 149 -4.57 13.55 5.99
CA LEU A 149 -5.62 12.52 6.03
C LEU A 149 -5.43 11.56 7.21
N ASP A 150 -4.19 11.22 7.54
CA ASP A 150 -3.83 10.32 8.65
C ASP A 150 -2.69 10.93 9.49
N LYS A 151 -3.04 11.92 10.31
CA LYS A 151 -2.06 12.67 11.13
C LYS A 151 -1.26 11.78 12.08
N TYR A 152 -1.87 10.70 12.57
CA TYR A 152 -1.29 9.83 13.60
C TYR A 152 -0.74 8.51 13.03
N ASN A 153 -0.80 8.30 11.72
CA ASN A 153 -0.39 7.05 11.05
C ASN A 153 -1.09 5.80 11.61
N PHE A 154 -2.37 5.91 11.96
CA PHE A 154 -3.13 4.78 12.53
C PHE A 154 -3.85 3.95 11.47
N PHE A 155 -4.18 4.55 10.33
CA PHE A 155 -5.03 3.91 9.34
C PHE A 155 -4.24 3.36 8.16
N ILE A 156 -3.22 4.10 7.72
CA ILE A 156 -2.39 3.75 6.57
C ILE A 156 -1.12 3.02 7.03
N ALA A 157 -0.99 1.74 6.67
CA ALA A 157 0.17 0.93 7.04
C ALA A 157 1.41 1.30 6.21
N HIS A 158 1.24 1.47 4.89
CA HIS A 158 2.35 1.77 3.98
C HIS A 158 1.93 2.79 2.90
N ARG A 159 2.92 3.57 2.44
CA ARG A 159 2.73 4.64 1.46
C ARG A 159 3.70 4.43 0.30
N LEU A 160 3.16 4.14 -0.89
CA LEU A 160 3.87 3.94 -2.14
C LEU A 160 3.52 5.06 -3.11
N PHE A 161 4.55 5.63 -3.74
CA PHE A 161 4.46 6.81 -4.57
C PHE A 161 4.86 6.49 -6.02
N ARG A 162 4.95 7.52 -6.88
CA ARG A 162 5.35 7.38 -8.29
C ARG A 162 6.65 6.62 -8.47
N GLU A 163 7.60 6.83 -7.57
CA GLU A 163 8.92 6.20 -7.53
C GLU A 163 8.84 4.67 -7.40
N SER A 164 7.73 4.14 -6.87
CA SER A 164 7.45 2.71 -6.72
C SER A 164 6.73 2.10 -7.93
N THR A 165 6.34 2.90 -8.92
CA THR A 165 5.63 2.43 -10.13
C THR A 165 6.59 2.14 -11.28
N ARG A 166 6.13 1.36 -12.26
CA ARG A 166 6.85 1.08 -13.50
C ARG A 166 6.31 1.92 -14.66
N SER A 167 7.14 2.12 -15.67
CA SER A 167 6.71 2.68 -16.96
C SER A 167 6.77 1.59 -18.01
N ILE A 168 5.62 1.17 -18.53
CA ILE A 168 5.53 0.20 -19.62
C ILE A 168 4.98 0.93 -20.84
N ASN A 169 5.77 1.04 -21.90
CA ASN A 169 5.40 1.74 -23.14
C ASN A 169 4.92 3.19 -22.89
N GLY A 170 5.56 3.90 -21.95
CA GLY A 170 5.20 5.28 -21.59
C GLY A 170 3.97 5.40 -20.69
N THR A 171 3.33 4.29 -20.30
CA THR A 171 2.19 4.27 -19.39
C THR A 171 2.63 3.88 -17.98
N VAL A 172 2.06 4.54 -16.98
CA VAL A 172 2.28 4.23 -15.56
C VAL A 172 1.59 2.92 -15.19
N VAL A 173 2.34 1.97 -14.65
CA VAL A 173 1.85 0.67 -14.20
C VAL A 173 2.27 0.41 -12.76
N LYS A 174 1.29 0.08 -11.92
CA LYS A 174 1.40 -0.34 -10.52
C LYS A 174 1.49 -1.86 -10.48
N ASP A 175 2.70 -2.37 -10.62
CA ASP A 175 2.92 -3.82 -10.73
C ASP A 175 2.88 -4.51 -9.36
N LEU A 176 1.85 -5.32 -9.12
CA LEU A 176 1.60 -6.00 -7.85
C LEU A 176 2.60 -7.13 -7.55
N SER A 177 3.32 -7.62 -8.57
CA SER A 177 4.33 -8.68 -8.38
C SER A 177 5.46 -8.27 -7.43
N TYR A 178 5.70 -6.97 -7.27
CA TYR A 178 6.73 -6.43 -6.38
C TYR A 178 6.19 -6.12 -4.97
N LEU A 179 4.90 -6.32 -4.69
CA LEU A 179 4.30 -5.91 -3.42
C LEU A 179 4.73 -6.75 -2.22
N ASN A 180 5.29 -7.95 -2.44
CA ASN A 180 5.62 -8.91 -1.38
C ASN A 180 4.39 -9.33 -0.53
N ARG A 181 3.25 -9.54 -1.21
CA ARG A 181 1.99 -10.02 -0.62
C ARG A 181 1.39 -11.10 -1.52
N ASP A 182 0.57 -11.96 -0.94
CA ASP A 182 -0.17 -12.99 -1.67
C ASP A 182 -1.27 -12.32 -2.52
N LEU A 183 -1.16 -12.41 -3.85
CA LEU A 183 -2.11 -11.79 -4.78
C LEU A 183 -3.54 -12.32 -4.63
N SER A 184 -3.75 -13.51 -4.07
CA SER A 184 -5.10 -14.00 -3.77
C SER A 184 -5.81 -13.20 -2.67
N LYS A 185 -5.06 -12.37 -1.92
CA LYS A 185 -5.54 -11.56 -0.79
C LYS A 185 -5.32 -10.06 -0.97
N VAL A 186 -4.99 -9.63 -2.20
CA VAL A 186 -4.76 -8.22 -2.54
C VAL A 186 -5.95 -7.69 -3.34
N VAL A 187 -6.50 -6.56 -2.92
CA VAL A 187 -7.53 -5.82 -3.67
C VAL A 187 -6.99 -4.40 -3.92
N ALA A 188 -7.12 -3.90 -5.14
CA ALA A 188 -6.69 -2.57 -5.51
C ALA A 188 -7.86 -1.70 -5.95
N LEU A 189 -7.96 -0.49 -5.38
CA LEU A 189 -8.94 0.54 -5.74
C LEU A 189 -8.24 1.66 -6.51
N ASP A 190 -8.67 1.91 -7.74
CA ASP A 190 -8.13 2.96 -8.59
C ASP A 190 -9.19 3.59 -9.47
N THR A 191 -8.84 4.70 -10.11
CA THR A 191 -9.66 5.36 -11.11
C THR A 191 -9.20 5.07 -12.53
N SER A 192 -7.95 4.63 -12.72
CA SER A 192 -7.41 4.29 -14.04
C SER A 192 -7.13 2.80 -14.18
N ALA A 193 -7.76 2.16 -15.16
CA ALA A 193 -7.49 0.77 -15.53
C ALA A 193 -6.05 0.56 -16.02
N SER A 194 -5.41 1.60 -16.57
CA SER A 194 -4.04 1.50 -17.09
C SER A 194 -3.01 1.19 -16.01
N HIS A 195 -3.28 1.61 -14.76
CA HIS A 195 -2.38 1.36 -13.64
C HIS A 195 -2.24 -0.12 -13.32
N TYR A 196 -3.28 -0.92 -13.52
CA TYR A 196 -3.30 -2.35 -13.18
C TYR A 196 -3.31 -3.25 -14.41
N MET A 197 -2.74 -2.79 -15.53
CA MET A 197 -2.69 -3.56 -16.77
C MET A 197 -2.02 -4.94 -16.60
N THR A 198 -1.10 -5.11 -15.64
CA THR A 198 -0.46 -6.40 -15.35
C THR A 198 -1.29 -7.35 -14.50
N HIS A 199 -2.18 -6.83 -13.65
CA HIS A 199 -3.01 -7.62 -12.72
C HIS A 199 -4.47 -7.08 -12.68
N PRO A 200 -5.19 -7.07 -13.82
CA PRO A 200 -6.54 -6.52 -13.89
C PRO A 200 -7.57 -7.27 -13.03
N GLU A 201 -7.29 -8.50 -12.66
CA GLU A 201 -8.10 -9.37 -11.79
C GLU A 201 -8.13 -8.94 -10.32
N ASN A 202 -7.12 -8.18 -9.87
CA ASN A 202 -7.03 -7.67 -8.52
C ASN A 202 -7.55 -6.23 -8.37
N SER A 203 -7.94 -5.58 -9.47
CA SER A 203 -8.31 -4.16 -9.49
C SER A 203 -9.81 -3.93 -9.60
N ILE A 204 -10.31 -2.99 -8.81
CA ILE A 204 -11.63 -2.39 -8.91
C ILE A 204 -11.43 -0.97 -9.43
N ILE A 205 -11.97 -0.71 -10.62
CA ILE A 205 -11.88 0.61 -11.26
C ILE A 205 -13.15 1.40 -10.95
N LEU A 206 -12.98 2.50 -10.23
CA LEU A 206 -14.03 3.39 -9.79
C LEU A 206 -14.09 4.63 -10.70
N PRO A 207 -15.26 5.25 -10.86
CA PRO A 207 -15.35 6.53 -11.54
C PRO A 207 -14.53 7.58 -10.81
N LYS A 208 -13.88 8.45 -11.59
CA LYS A 208 -13.16 9.62 -11.07
C LYS A 208 -14.14 10.52 -10.33
N TRP A 209 -13.74 10.97 -9.14
CA TRP A 209 -14.49 11.96 -8.37
C TRP A 209 -14.11 13.37 -8.84
N ASP A 210 -15.13 14.14 -9.18
CA ASP A 210 -15.04 15.48 -9.76
C ASP A 210 -15.04 16.61 -8.71
N GLY A 211 -15.24 16.27 -7.44
CA GLY A 211 -15.35 17.24 -6.36
C GLY A 211 -16.76 17.41 -5.79
N ASP A 212 -17.76 16.66 -6.27
CA ASP A 212 -19.13 16.74 -5.75
C ASP A 212 -19.20 16.41 -4.23
N PRO A 213 -19.67 17.33 -3.38
CA PRO A 213 -19.81 17.10 -1.94
C PRO A 213 -20.95 16.13 -1.58
N THR A 214 -21.85 15.81 -2.51
CA THR A 214 -22.95 14.86 -2.29
C THR A 214 -22.59 13.42 -2.65
N ASP A 215 -21.38 13.20 -3.18
CA ASP A 215 -20.90 11.86 -3.53
C ASP A 215 -20.92 10.93 -2.30
N ARG A 216 -21.44 9.72 -2.52
CA ARG A 216 -21.47 8.64 -1.53
C ARG A 216 -20.77 7.38 -2.04
N GLY A 217 -20.13 7.44 -3.22
CA GLY A 217 -19.57 6.26 -3.87
C GLY A 217 -18.55 5.52 -3.01
N LEU A 218 -17.67 6.25 -2.33
CA LEU A 218 -16.64 5.65 -1.48
C LEU A 218 -17.23 4.92 -0.25
N VAL A 219 -18.20 5.54 0.42
CA VAL A 219 -18.88 4.94 1.58
C VAL A 219 -19.74 3.75 1.17
N ALA A 220 -20.36 3.81 -0.01
CA ALA A 220 -21.20 2.74 -0.53
C ALA A 220 -20.42 1.46 -0.90
N LEU A 221 -19.08 1.54 -1.05
CA LEU A 221 -18.21 0.38 -1.25
C LEU A 221 -17.85 -0.37 0.03
N ILE A 222 -17.98 0.26 1.20
CA ILE A 222 -17.61 -0.33 2.49
C ILE A 222 -18.31 -1.69 2.72
N PRO A 223 -19.64 -1.82 2.55
CA PRO A 223 -20.34 -3.08 2.80
C PRO A 223 -19.79 -4.25 1.98
N PHE A 224 -19.36 -3.99 0.74
CA PHE A 224 -18.77 -4.99 -0.15
C PHE A 224 -17.38 -5.43 0.34
N LEU A 225 -16.48 -4.47 0.61
CA LEU A 225 -15.14 -4.78 1.11
C LEU A 225 -15.20 -5.49 2.46
N GLU A 226 -16.05 -5.00 3.36
CA GLU A 226 -16.26 -5.61 4.67
C GLU A 226 -16.70 -7.08 4.56
N SER A 227 -17.58 -7.39 3.61
CA SER A 227 -18.05 -8.77 3.39
C SER A 227 -16.91 -9.73 3.04
N ILE A 228 -15.96 -9.27 2.21
CA ILE A 228 -14.78 -10.05 1.83
C ILE A 228 -13.93 -10.31 3.07
N ALA A 229 -13.67 -9.28 3.89
CA ALA A 229 -12.88 -9.44 5.11
C ALA A 229 -13.56 -10.33 6.17
N ILE A 230 -14.89 -10.31 6.26
CA ILE A 230 -15.66 -11.09 7.25
C ILE A 230 -15.76 -12.56 6.83
N TYR A 231 -16.13 -12.84 5.57
CA TYR A 231 -16.28 -14.22 5.08
C TYR A 231 -14.94 -14.91 4.82
N LYS A 232 -13.85 -14.13 4.72
CA LYS A 232 -12.48 -14.62 4.54
C LYS A 232 -12.32 -15.65 3.41
N PRO A 233 -12.71 -15.32 2.16
CA PRO A 233 -12.52 -16.21 1.02
C PRO A 233 -11.03 -16.48 0.78
N ALA A 234 -10.69 -17.70 0.35
CA ALA A 234 -9.30 -18.06 0.07
C ALA A 234 -8.69 -17.22 -1.07
N ASP A 235 -9.50 -16.83 -2.06
CA ASP A 235 -9.08 -16.01 -3.20
C ASP A 235 -10.15 -14.95 -3.49
N VAL A 236 -9.74 -13.68 -3.57
CA VAL A 236 -10.63 -12.55 -3.86
C VAL A 236 -10.92 -12.39 -5.35
N ARG A 237 -10.05 -12.86 -6.25
CA ARG A 237 -10.12 -12.58 -7.69
C ARG A 237 -11.42 -13.06 -8.36
N PRO A 238 -11.93 -14.28 -8.08
CA PRO A 238 -13.22 -14.73 -8.65
C PRO A 238 -14.40 -13.89 -8.17
N ILE A 239 -14.34 -13.36 -6.94
CA ILE A 239 -15.37 -12.48 -6.39
C ILE A 239 -15.33 -11.15 -7.14
N LEU A 240 -14.16 -10.55 -7.29
CA LEU A 240 -13.99 -9.29 -8.03
C LEU A 240 -14.47 -9.41 -9.47
N ASP A 241 -14.15 -10.52 -10.13
CA ASP A 241 -14.54 -10.75 -11.53
C ASP A 241 -16.08 -10.83 -11.70
N ALA A 242 -16.79 -11.42 -10.73
CA ALA A 242 -18.26 -11.49 -10.74
C ALA A 242 -18.97 -10.12 -10.72
N TYR A 243 -18.28 -9.08 -10.21
CA TYR A 243 -18.78 -7.70 -10.18
C TYR A 243 -18.12 -6.79 -11.22
N ARG A 244 -17.24 -7.31 -12.09
CA ARG A 244 -16.58 -6.53 -13.14
C ARG A 244 -17.62 -5.90 -14.08
N GLY A 245 -17.48 -4.60 -14.32
CA GLY A 245 -18.38 -3.84 -15.20
C GLY A 245 -19.78 -3.56 -14.64
N LYS A 246 -20.03 -3.88 -13.36
CA LYS A 246 -21.28 -3.59 -12.66
C LYS A 246 -21.06 -2.51 -11.60
N ASP A 247 -22.16 -1.86 -11.20
CA ASP A 247 -22.15 -0.99 -10.02
C ASP A 247 -22.10 -1.86 -8.75
N ILE A 248 -20.91 -1.95 -8.16
CA ILE A 248 -20.62 -2.84 -7.02
C ILE A 248 -21.54 -2.55 -5.83
N PRO A 249 -21.65 -1.30 -5.32
CA PRO A 249 -22.58 -0.98 -4.25
C PRO A 249 -24.02 -1.44 -4.48
N VAL A 250 -24.57 -1.18 -5.67
CA VAL A 250 -25.98 -1.46 -5.96
C VAL A 250 -26.23 -2.97 -6.05
N GLU A 251 -25.38 -3.68 -6.79
CA GLU A 251 -25.53 -5.13 -6.98
C GLU A 251 -25.26 -5.91 -5.71
N TYR A 252 -24.27 -5.48 -4.92
CA TYR A 252 -24.00 -6.07 -3.62
C TYR A 252 -25.15 -5.81 -2.63
N GLY A 253 -25.71 -4.59 -2.62
CA GLY A 253 -26.87 -4.25 -1.78
C GLY A 253 -28.09 -5.12 -2.06
N LYS A 254 -28.37 -5.43 -3.34
CA LYS A 254 -29.44 -6.37 -3.73
C LYS A 254 -29.20 -7.78 -3.18
N LYS A 255 -27.99 -8.31 -3.40
CA LYS A 255 -27.61 -9.66 -2.89
C LYS A 255 -27.67 -9.75 -1.38
N GLU A 256 -27.26 -8.70 -0.69
CA GLU A 256 -27.33 -8.64 0.77
C GLU A 256 -28.79 -8.65 1.26
N ALA A 257 -29.66 -7.87 0.61
CA ALA A 257 -31.09 -7.85 0.93
C ALA A 257 -31.76 -9.22 0.68
N GLU A 258 -31.40 -9.90 -0.41
CA GLU A 258 -31.86 -11.26 -0.71
C GLU A 258 -31.41 -12.27 0.35
N ALA A 259 -30.12 -12.25 0.71
CA ALA A 259 -29.58 -13.13 1.76
C ALA A 259 -30.24 -12.89 3.12
N LYS A 260 -30.51 -11.62 3.46
CA LYS A 260 -31.24 -11.24 4.66
C LYS A 260 -32.69 -11.72 4.63
N ALA A 261 -33.38 -11.59 3.50
CA ALA A 261 -34.75 -12.08 3.36
C ALA A 261 -34.83 -13.61 3.55
N GLN A 262 -33.91 -14.35 2.94
CA GLN A 262 -33.80 -15.81 3.12
C GLN A 262 -33.56 -16.19 4.58
N HIS A 263 -32.66 -15.49 5.27
CA HIS A 263 -32.40 -15.71 6.70
C HIS A 263 -33.66 -15.51 7.55
N ILE A 264 -34.44 -14.46 7.27
CA ILE A 264 -35.70 -14.16 7.98
C ILE A 264 -36.75 -15.25 7.70
N GLU A 265 -36.86 -15.72 6.45
CA GLU A 265 -37.78 -16.80 6.10
C GLU A 265 -37.43 -18.13 6.78
N GLU A 266 -36.15 -18.49 6.80
CA GLU A 266 -35.68 -19.68 7.52
C GLU A 266 -35.95 -19.58 9.02
N TRP A 267 -35.72 -18.41 9.62
CA TRP A 267 -36.03 -18.15 11.01
C TRP A 267 -37.53 -18.28 11.29
N LYS A 268 -38.39 -17.70 10.44
CA LYS A 268 -39.86 -17.84 10.55
C LYS A 268 -40.28 -19.30 10.45
N LYS A 269 -39.76 -20.06 9.48
CA LYS A 269 -40.05 -21.50 9.32
C LYS A 269 -39.65 -22.29 10.57
N LYS A 270 -38.44 -22.04 11.11
CA LYS A 270 -37.97 -22.67 12.35
C LYS A 270 -38.81 -22.27 13.56
N SER A 271 -39.23 -21.00 13.65
CA SER A 271 -40.10 -20.50 14.72
C SER A 271 -41.50 -21.13 14.69
N HIS A 272 -42.04 -21.44 13.51
CA HIS A 272 -43.34 -22.12 13.38
C HIS A 272 -43.28 -23.62 13.74
N HIS A 273 -42.13 -24.28 13.56
CA HIS A 273 -41.94 -25.69 13.94
C HIS A 273 -41.61 -25.90 15.44
N VAL A 274 -41.19 -24.85 16.16
CA VAL A 274 -40.90 -24.90 17.61
C VAL A 274 -42.08 -24.32 18.41
N SER A 275 -43.28 -24.88 18.21
CA SER A 275 -44.50 -24.51 18.95
C SER A 275 -44.84 -25.48 20.09
N SER A 276 -43.92 -26.34 20.52
CA SER A 276 -44.13 -27.13 21.73
C SER A 276 -42.82 -27.41 22.46
N SER A 277 -42.80 -27.05 23.75
CA SER A 277 -41.81 -27.35 24.80
C SER A 277 -40.74 -26.27 25.09
N ASN A 278 -41.00 -25.57 26.19
CA ASN A 278 -40.11 -24.70 26.93
C ASN A 278 -38.83 -25.46 27.39
N PHE A 279 -37.76 -25.50 26.60
CA PHE A 279 -36.49 -26.06 27.08
C PHE A 279 -35.20 -25.30 26.66
N SER A 280 -35.28 -24.20 25.91
CA SER A 280 -34.08 -23.52 25.40
C SER A 280 -33.46 -22.46 26.32
N SER A 281 -33.98 -22.26 27.53
CA SER A 281 -33.46 -21.24 28.47
C SER A 281 -32.31 -21.70 29.39
N ILE A 282 -31.75 -22.90 29.21
CA ILE A 282 -30.75 -23.50 30.13
C ILE A 282 -29.32 -23.63 29.55
N PHE A 283 -29.11 -23.52 28.24
CA PHE A 283 -27.74 -23.49 27.68
C PHE A 283 -27.34 -22.06 27.34
N GLY A 284 -26.79 -21.38 28.35
CA GLY A 284 -26.34 -20.00 28.29
C GLY A 284 -25.24 -19.77 27.25
N LEU A 285 -25.56 -19.06 26.18
CA LEU A 285 -24.63 -18.23 25.41
C LEU A 285 -25.43 -17.29 24.48
N SER A 286 -25.94 -16.17 24.98
CA SER A 286 -26.36 -15.07 24.12
C SER A 286 -26.28 -13.75 24.87
N GLN A 287 -25.08 -13.15 24.90
CA GLN A 287 -24.89 -11.74 25.22
C GLN A 287 -25.35 -10.91 24.02
N ASN A 288 -26.66 -10.79 23.84
CA ASN A 288 -27.35 -9.66 23.20
C ASN A 288 -28.86 -9.93 23.30
N PRO A 289 -29.61 -9.15 24.10
CA PRO A 289 -31.07 -9.28 24.15
C PRO A 289 -31.62 -8.71 22.84
N THR A 290 -31.90 -9.56 21.87
CA THR A 290 -32.71 -9.16 20.72
C THR A 290 -34.11 -8.81 21.24
N PRO A 291 -34.71 -7.67 20.82
CA PRO A 291 -36.08 -7.32 21.20
C PRO A 291 -37.02 -8.47 20.86
N ARG A 292 -37.91 -8.83 21.81
CA ARG A 292 -38.88 -9.93 21.62
C ARG A 292 -39.63 -9.74 20.28
N GLY A 293 -39.52 -10.73 19.39
CA GLY A 293 -40.24 -10.77 18.11
C GLY A 293 -39.43 -10.36 16.87
N GLN A 294 -38.16 -9.97 17.01
CA GLN A 294 -37.29 -9.69 15.87
C GLN A 294 -36.42 -10.91 15.51
N PRO A 295 -36.15 -11.17 14.21
CA PRO A 295 -35.20 -12.19 13.81
C PRO A 295 -33.81 -11.89 14.38
N PRO A 296 -33.02 -12.92 14.74
CA PRO A 296 -31.64 -12.69 15.17
C PRO A 296 -30.83 -12.01 14.05
N PRO A 297 -29.88 -11.13 14.39
CA PRO A 297 -29.03 -10.49 13.39
C PRO A 297 -28.22 -11.53 12.65
N THR A 298 -28.04 -11.32 11.34
CA THR A 298 -27.22 -12.19 10.48
C THR A 298 -25.76 -12.17 10.97
N TYR A 299 -24.97 -13.21 10.69
CA TYR A 299 -23.54 -13.23 11.04
C TYR A 299 -22.78 -11.97 10.59
N LEU A 300 -23.06 -11.52 9.36
CA LEU A 300 -22.51 -10.28 8.80
C LEU A 300 -22.92 -9.04 9.63
N GLU A 301 -24.18 -8.95 10.05
CA GLU A 301 -24.68 -7.84 10.87
C GLU A 301 -24.08 -7.84 12.27
N GLN A 302 -23.90 -9.02 12.87
CA GLN A 302 -23.23 -9.14 14.17
C GLN A 302 -21.79 -8.62 14.11
N LYS A 303 -21.04 -9.02 13.07
CA LYS A 303 -19.67 -8.58 12.85
C LYS A 303 -19.58 -7.09 12.53
N ARG A 304 -20.53 -6.55 11.76
CA ARG A 304 -20.70 -5.10 11.54
C ARG A 304 -20.88 -4.34 12.84
N MET A 305 -21.79 -4.79 13.70
CA MET A 305 -22.04 -4.13 14.98
C MET A 305 -20.80 -4.13 15.88
N GLU A 306 -20.05 -5.23 15.90
CA GLU A 306 -18.78 -5.33 16.60
C GLU A 306 -17.76 -4.32 16.06
N ALA A 307 -17.56 -4.26 14.74
CA ALA A 307 -16.63 -3.32 14.11
C ALA A 307 -17.05 -1.85 14.30
N GLN A 308 -18.34 -1.53 14.21
CA GLN A 308 -18.84 -0.18 14.50
C GLN A 308 -18.59 0.22 15.96
N ARG A 309 -18.75 -0.72 16.89
CA ARG A 309 -18.45 -0.47 18.31
C ARG A 309 -16.96 -0.17 18.49
N LEU A 310 -16.09 -0.98 17.90
CA LEU A 310 -14.64 -0.77 17.93
C LEU A 310 -14.26 0.58 17.32
N TYR A 311 -14.83 0.95 16.16
CA TYR A 311 -14.62 2.26 15.55
C TYR A 311 -15.00 3.41 16.49
N VAL A 312 -16.16 3.35 17.14
CA VAL A 312 -16.60 4.39 18.09
C VAL A 312 -15.69 4.45 19.31
N GLU A 313 -15.21 3.31 19.80
CA GLU A 313 -14.24 3.25 20.91
C GLU A 313 -12.89 3.87 20.52
N GLU A 314 -12.37 3.55 19.32
CA GLU A 314 -11.13 4.14 18.77
C GLU A 314 -11.25 5.65 18.58
N GLN A 315 -12.37 6.14 18.04
CA GLN A 315 -12.58 7.59 17.88
C GLN A 315 -12.60 8.31 19.24
N LYS A 316 -13.29 7.74 20.24
CA LYS A 316 -13.30 8.29 21.60
C LYS A 316 -11.91 8.30 22.22
N TYR A 317 -11.10 7.27 21.96
CA TYR A 317 -9.72 7.21 22.43
C TYR A 317 -8.87 8.32 21.78
N ILE A 318 -8.92 8.46 20.45
CA ILE A 318 -8.20 9.52 19.73
C ILE A 318 -8.60 10.91 20.24
N GLU A 319 -9.90 11.13 20.45
CA GLU A 319 -10.44 12.41 20.90
C GLU A 319 -10.04 12.71 22.36
N GLY A 320 -10.07 11.71 23.25
CA GLY A 320 -9.64 11.83 24.64
C GLY A 320 -8.13 12.01 24.82
N ASN A 321 -7.31 11.50 23.89
CA ASN A 321 -5.84 11.53 23.97
C ASN A 321 -5.20 12.50 22.96
N ARG A 322 -5.98 13.34 22.29
CA ARG A 322 -5.52 14.20 21.19
C ARG A 322 -4.27 15.02 21.50
N GLU A 323 -4.23 15.68 22.67
CA GLU A 323 -3.07 16.50 23.07
C GLU A 323 -1.80 15.67 23.25
N THR A 324 -1.93 14.45 23.78
CA THR A 324 -0.80 13.54 23.97
C THR A 324 -0.29 13.03 22.62
N LEU A 325 -1.20 12.69 21.70
CA LEU A 325 -0.86 12.26 20.35
C LEU A 325 -0.18 13.39 19.57
N ASP A 326 -0.68 14.62 19.68
CA ASP A 326 -0.09 15.79 19.02
C ASP A 326 1.35 16.05 19.51
N LYS A 327 1.61 15.94 20.82
CA LYS A 327 2.96 16.03 21.38
C LYS A 327 3.90 14.94 20.87
N LEU A 328 3.41 13.70 20.74
CA LEU A 328 4.19 12.59 20.21
C LEU A 328 4.58 12.82 18.75
N VAL A 329 3.66 13.28 17.92
CA VAL A 329 3.92 13.62 16.51
C VAL A 329 4.96 14.75 16.41
N GLU A 330 4.85 15.79 17.24
CA GLU A 330 5.83 16.88 17.26
C GLU A 330 7.23 16.40 17.67
N GLN A 331 7.32 15.53 18.68
CA GLN A 331 8.58 14.92 19.11
C GLN A 331 9.20 14.05 18.00
N GLU A 332 8.40 13.25 17.32
CA GLU A 332 8.84 12.43 16.18
C GLU A 332 9.35 13.31 15.03
N GLN A 333 8.65 14.40 14.71
CA GLN A 333 9.10 15.36 13.69
C GLN A 333 10.43 16.02 14.08
N GLN A 334 10.61 16.41 15.34
CA GLN A 334 11.88 16.96 15.83
C GLN A 334 13.01 15.92 15.81
N ALA A 335 12.71 14.66 16.14
CA ALA A 335 13.66 13.57 16.04
C ALA A 335 14.06 13.29 14.59
N MET A 336 13.10 13.27 13.66
CA MET A 336 13.38 13.15 12.22
C MET A 336 14.22 14.32 11.70
N MET A 337 13.91 15.56 12.09
CA MET A 337 14.69 16.73 11.68
C MET A 337 16.11 16.73 12.25
N SER A 338 16.31 16.22 13.47
CA SER A 338 17.64 16.11 14.08
C SER A 338 18.47 14.93 13.54
N GLN A 339 17.81 13.89 13.04
CA GLN A 339 18.46 12.73 12.39
C GLN A 339 18.68 12.92 10.88
N GLY A 340 17.94 13.83 10.24
CA GLY A 340 18.17 14.21 8.85
C GLY A 340 19.53 14.88 8.68
N PRO A 341 20.24 14.66 7.55
CA PRO A 341 21.55 15.28 7.33
C PRO A 341 21.42 16.80 7.39
N ALA A 342 22.17 17.44 8.29
CA ALA A 342 22.04 18.86 8.58
C ALA A 342 22.58 19.76 7.45
N SER A 343 23.27 19.18 6.46
CA SER A 343 23.81 19.89 5.30
C SER A 343 23.98 18.99 4.06
N LEU A 344 23.96 19.60 2.86
CA LEU A 344 24.29 18.95 1.58
C LEU A 344 25.66 18.24 1.58
N PHE A 345 26.60 18.72 2.40
CA PHE A 345 27.94 18.12 2.53
C PHE A 345 27.88 16.78 3.26
N GLU A 346 27.02 16.66 4.26
CA GLU A 346 26.84 15.43 5.04
C GLU A 346 26.15 14.32 4.24
N MET A 347 25.40 14.67 3.20
CA MET A 347 24.77 13.75 2.25
C MET A 347 25.76 13.15 1.22
N LEU A 348 26.91 13.80 1.01
CA LEU A 348 27.94 13.40 0.04
C LEU A 348 29.05 12.54 0.67
N VAL A 349 29.10 12.45 2.00
CA VAL A 349 30.07 11.62 2.73
C VAL A 349 29.39 10.30 3.11
N PRO A 350 29.85 9.15 2.61
CA PRO A 350 29.30 7.86 3.02
C PRO A 350 29.60 7.65 4.51
N LYS A 351 28.55 7.54 5.32
CA LYS A 351 28.69 7.14 6.73
C LYS A 351 29.20 5.70 6.77
N PRO A 352 30.23 5.38 7.58
CA PRO A 352 30.63 4.00 7.79
C PRO A 352 29.45 3.21 8.41
N PRO A 353 29.36 1.91 8.13
CA PRO A 353 28.28 1.09 8.68
C PRO A 353 28.31 1.16 10.21
N PRO A 354 27.13 1.15 10.88
CA PRO A 354 27.09 1.15 12.33
C PRO A 354 27.82 -0.09 12.85
N THR A 355 28.88 0.13 13.63
CA THR A 355 29.54 -0.92 14.40
C THR A 355 28.52 -1.51 15.36
N SER A 356 28.37 -2.84 15.33
CA SER A 356 27.40 -3.65 16.07
C SER A 356 27.67 -3.72 17.58
N SER A 357 27.94 -2.59 18.24
CA SER A 357 28.36 -2.57 19.64
C SER A 357 27.72 -1.43 20.45
N GLU A 358 26.48 -1.06 20.17
CA GLU A 358 25.68 -0.32 21.15
C GLU A 358 24.34 -1.02 21.34
N ASN A 359 24.33 -1.97 22.27
CA ASN A 359 23.13 -2.61 22.77
C ASN A 359 22.41 -1.59 23.68
N PRO A 360 21.16 -1.18 23.40
CA PRO A 360 20.44 -0.16 24.17
C PRO A 360 20.20 -0.55 25.65
N GLU A 361 20.30 -1.84 25.97
CA GLU A 361 20.12 -2.37 27.33
C GLU A 361 21.24 -1.95 28.29
N ALA A 362 22.45 -1.63 27.81
CA ALA A 362 23.57 -1.26 28.67
C ALA A 362 23.50 0.19 29.21
N LYS A 363 22.66 1.06 28.64
CA LYS A 363 22.49 2.45 29.12
C LYS A 363 21.50 2.57 30.28
N LEU A 364 20.57 1.62 30.43
CA LEU A 364 19.61 1.59 31.54
C LEU A 364 20.24 1.09 32.85
N ASP A 365 21.23 0.19 32.76
CA ASP A 365 21.90 -0.34 33.95
C ASP A 365 22.97 0.61 34.51
N ALA A 366 23.57 1.47 33.67
CA ALA A 366 24.59 2.44 34.09
C ALA A 366 24.01 3.64 34.86
N GLU A 367 22.73 3.99 34.65
CA GLU A 367 22.07 5.12 35.31
C GLU A 367 21.45 4.74 36.67
N SER A 368 21.39 3.44 36.99
CA SER A 368 20.84 2.92 38.26
C SER A 368 21.88 2.67 39.36
N GLN A 369 23.18 2.84 39.07
CA GLN A 369 24.29 2.51 39.99
C GLN A 369 25.19 3.70 40.36
N ASP A 370 24.67 4.94 40.37
CA ASP A 370 25.42 6.08 40.91
C ASP A 370 24.95 6.43 42.34
N PRO A 371 25.67 6.02 43.41
CA PRO A 371 25.31 6.33 44.79
C PRO A 371 25.67 7.77 45.23
N ALA A 372 26.00 8.69 44.31
CA ALA A 372 26.48 10.04 44.65
C ALA A 372 25.44 11.19 44.57
N LYS A 373 24.13 10.89 44.51
CA LYS A 373 23.07 11.91 44.65
C LYS A 373 21.97 11.51 45.66
N LYS A 374 22.40 11.21 46.89
CA LYS A 374 21.57 11.36 48.09
C LYS A 374 22.41 12.01 49.19
N ALA A 375 22.37 13.33 49.21
CA ALA A 375 22.67 14.17 50.36
C ALA A 375 21.81 15.43 50.24
#